data_AF-A0A9E2BKR4-F1
#
_entry.id   AF-A0A9E2BKR4-F1
#
_cell.length_a   1.000
_cell.length_b   1.000
_cell.length_c   1.000
_cell.angle_alpha   90.00
_cell.angle_beta   90.00
_cell.angle_gamma   90.00
#
_symmetry.space_group_name_H-M   'P 1'
#
loop_
_entity.id
_entity.type
_entity.pdbx_description
1 polymer ?
#
loop_
_entity_poly.entity_id
_entity_poly.type
_entity_poly.pdbx_seq_one_letter_code
_entity_poly.pdbx_strand_id
1 'polypeptide(L)'
;MKFLFLTDTHFRALAPRWRKDDFLAALEAKVRAVSYIAHKEGVTAVFHGGDLFDSPQPGYALALRVYQILIEAFEGLPLYVLPGNHDVIGYNSSPEVLNRTALGLGAGLGIYRILREEPVTFPAPDGKTIAVTGAPFHAEMDRREALLDYSPKERFGDLCVHIVHGMLLPRPFHPDVPFTPFSAIEDTLADLIFVGHYHEGFKAQKVGRARVYNPGAIARLTREERPIQIYLFDDQGNVEPRTLPYAPCDTIADPSWEATPKTSEALSRFIDRLSQTQRTPGQSALQVLEHVARMLSADPLVFERARALLAATTEKEGELP
;
A
#
# COMPACT_ATOMS: atom_id res chain seq x y z
N MET A 1 14.60 9.80 -20.41
CA MET A 1 13.23 9.29 -20.17
C MET A 1 12.87 9.55 -18.71
N LYS A 2 11.59 9.72 -18.33
CA LYS A 2 11.19 9.94 -16.92
C LYS A 2 10.03 9.06 -16.51
N PHE A 3 9.94 8.73 -15.24
CA PHE A 3 8.88 7.91 -14.65
C PHE A 3 8.44 8.55 -13.33
N LEU A 4 7.22 8.21 -12.88
CA LEU A 4 6.67 8.69 -11.62
C LEU A 4 6.37 7.52 -10.70
N PHE A 5 6.73 7.65 -9.43
CA PHE A 5 6.39 6.71 -8.36
C PHE A 5 5.58 7.39 -7.25
N LEU A 6 4.46 6.77 -6.88
CA LEU A 6 3.62 7.08 -5.73
C LEU A 6 3.15 5.78 -5.07
N THR A 7 2.59 5.84 -3.87
CA THR A 7 2.13 4.63 -3.17
C THR A 7 1.12 4.98 -2.06
N ASP A 8 0.42 3.97 -1.55
CA ASP A 8 -0.41 4.02 -0.36
C ASP A 8 -1.45 5.16 -0.44
N THR A 9 -2.32 5.07 -1.46
CA THR A 9 -3.41 6.04 -1.66
C THR A 9 -4.56 5.79 -0.70
N HIS A 10 -4.87 4.52 -0.38
CA HIS A 10 -5.96 4.12 0.50
C HIS A 10 -7.29 4.79 0.16
N PHE A 11 -7.73 4.69 -1.10
CA PHE A 11 -9.06 5.17 -1.46
C PHE A 11 -10.14 4.52 -0.60
N ARG A 12 -10.88 5.37 0.12
CA ARG A 12 -11.96 5.00 1.03
C ARG A 12 -12.97 6.12 1.20
N ALA A 13 -14.17 5.75 1.63
CA ALA A 13 -15.26 6.69 1.85
C ALA A 13 -15.14 7.45 3.18
N LEU A 14 -14.62 6.79 4.22
CA LEU A 14 -14.54 7.37 5.56
C LEU A 14 -13.16 7.96 5.83
N ALA A 15 -13.14 9.18 6.36
CA ALA A 15 -11.91 9.81 6.81
C ALA A 15 -11.25 9.00 7.94
N PRO A 16 -9.90 9.04 8.06
CA PRO A 16 -9.27 8.67 9.32
C PRO A 16 -9.92 9.41 10.50
N ARG A 17 -10.11 8.75 11.64
CA ARG A 17 -10.84 9.30 12.79
C ARG A 17 -10.35 10.67 13.29
N TRP A 18 -9.09 10.98 13.06
CA TRP A 18 -8.50 12.26 13.48
C TRP A 18 -8.76 13.40 12.49
N ARG A 19 -9.36 13.13 11.33
CA ARG A 19 -9.62 14.10 10.26
C ARG A 19 -11.11 14.44 10.17
N LYS A 20 -11.40 15.72 9.96
CA LYS A 20 -12.76 16.26 9.78
C LYS A 20 -13.12 16.61 8.33
N ASP A 21 -12.14 16.62 7.44
CA ASP A 21 -12.33 17.04 6.05
C ASP A 21 -12.89 15.91 5.18
N ASP A 22 -13.40 16.26 4.00
CA ASP A 22 -13.81 15.28 2.98
C ASP A 22 -12.57 14.55 2.45
N PHE A 23 -12.32 13.36 3.01
CA PHE A 23 -11.13 12.59 2.72
C PHE A 23 -11.07 12.11 1.27
N LEU A 24 -12.21 11.73 0.68
CA LEU A 24 -12.24 11.28 -0.71
C LEU A 24 -11.93 12.44 -1.67
N ALA A 25 -12.52 13.62 -1.42
CA ALA A 25 -12.19 14.82 -2.19
C ALA A 25 -10.72 15.22 -2.04
N ALA A 26 -10.15 15.08 -0.83
CA ALA A 26 -8.73 15.33 -0.59
C ALA A 26 -7.82 14.33 -1.33
N LEU A 27 -8.19 13.05 -1.40
CA LEU A 27 -7.47 12.05 -2.19
C LEU A 27 -7.55 12.35 -3.68
N GLU A 28 -8.73 12.69 -4.19
CA GLU A 28 -8.91 13.07 -5.60
C GLU A 28 -8.04 14.29 -5.97
N ALA A 29 -8.05 15.33 -5.15
CA ALA A 29 -7.23 16.52 -5.37
C ALA A 29 -5.73 16.19 -5.45
N LYS A 30 -5.27 15.24 -4.64
CA LYS A 30 -3.88 14.78 -4.65
C LYS A 30 -3.56 13.97 -5.90
N VAL A 31 -4.44 13.06 -6.33
CA VAL A 31 -4.24 12.33 -7.59
C VAL A 31 -4.23 13.29 -8.78
N ARG A 32 -5.07 14.33 -8.79
CA ARG A 32 -5.02 15.39 -9.81
C ARG A 32 -3.71 16.19 -9.76
N ALA A 33 -3.16 16.47 -8.58
CA ALA A 33 -1.85 17.11 -8.45
C ALA A 33 -0.71 16.22 -8.98
N VAL A 34 -0.77 14.90 -8.70
CA VAL A 34 0.17 13.91 -9.25
C VAL A 34 0.06 13.86 -10.77
N SER A 35 -1.16 13.80 -11.31
CA SER A 35 -1.44 13.84 -12.75
C SER A 35 -0.85 15.08 -13.40
N TYR A 36 -1.09 16.27 -12.83
CA TYR A 36 -0.51 17.51 -13.35
C TYR A 36 1.02 17.43 -13.44
N ILE A 37 1.70 16.90 -12.41
CA ILE A 37 3.15 16.73 -12.43
C ILE A 37 3.57 15.71 -13.50
N ALA A 38 2.89 14.57 -13.59
CA ALA A 38 3.16 13.52 -14.57
C ALA A 38 3.15 14.06 -16.00
N HIS A 39 2.08 14.77 -16.36
CA HIS A 39 1.89 15.35 -17.69
C HIS A 39 2.87 16.49 -17.96
N LYS A 40 3.07 17.39 -16.98
CA LYS A 40 4.02 18.51 -17.10
C LYS A 40 5.46 18.03 -17.32
N GLU A 41 5.86 16.96 -16.64
CA GLU A 41 7.21 16.40 -16.72
C GLU A 41 7.39 15.43 -17.90
N GLY A 42 6.31 15.12 -18.63
CA GLY A 42 6.33 14.21 -19.77
C GLY A 42 6.76 12.80 -19.38
N VAL A 43 6.28 12.28 -18.26
CA VAL A 43 6.66 10.95 -17.78
C VAL A 43 6.15 9.86 -18.74
N THR A 44 6.94 8.81 -18.90
CA THR A 44 6.69 7.68 -19.79
C THR A 44 5.72 6.67 -19.18
N ALA A 45 5.75 6.51 -17.85
CA ALA A 45 4.80 5.68 -17.11
C ALA A 45 4.69 6.14 -15.65
N VAL A 46 3.58 5.77 -15.02
CA VAL A 46 3.32 5.96 -13.60
C VAL A 46 3.28 4.60 -12.91
N PHE A 47 3.95 4.49 -11.77
CA PHE A 47 3.99 3.30 -10.93
C PHE A 47 3.40 3.61 -9.55
N HIS A 48 2.37 2.86 -9.17
CA HIS A 48 1.78 2.88 -7.85
C HIS A 48 2.29 1.69 -7.02
N GLY A 49 2.93 1.96 -5.87
CA GLY A 49 3.59 0.97 -5.01
C GLY A 49 2.67 0.08 -4.18
N GLY A 50 1.35 0.24 -4.30
CA GLY A 50 0.33 -0.60 -3.65
C GLY A 50 -0.47 0.12 -2.59
N ASP A 51 -1.47 -0.57 -2.05
CA ASP A 51 -2.55 -0.01 -1.24
C ASP A 51 -3.25 1.15 -1.96
N LEU A 52 -3.71 0.86 -3.19
CA LEU A 52 -4.53 1.79 -3.96
C LEU A 52 -5.89 1.97 -3.29
N PHE A 53 -6.49 0.87 -2.85
CA PHE A 53 -7.72 0.84 -2.07
C PHE A 53 -7.42 0.50 -0.60
N ASP A 54 -8.21 1.04 0.32
CA ASP A 54 -8.09 0.74 1.76
C ASP A 54 -8.67 -0.64 2.14
N SER A 55 -9.39 -1.28 1.22
CA SER A 55 -10.03 -2.57 1.39
C SER A 55 -10.08 -3.29 0.04
N PRO A 56 -9.99 -4.63 -0.01
CA PRO A 56 -10.04 -5.35 -1.28
C PRO A 56 -11.42 -5.26 -1.95
N GLN A 57 -12.48 -5.03 -1.15
CA GLN A 57 -13.86 -5.02 -1.61
C GLN A 57 -14.59 -3.75 -1.10
N PRO A 58 -14.19 -2.57 -1.59
CA PRO A 58 -14.92 -1.34 -1.29
C PRO A 58 -16.33 -1.40 -1.90
N GLY A 59 -17.24 -0.57 -1.38
CA GLY A 59 -18.57 -0.42 -1.98
C GLY A 59 -18.49 0.02 -3.45
N TYR A 60 -19.41 -0.47 -4.29
CA TYR A 60 -19.36 -0.25 -5.75
C TYR A 60 -19.30 1.22 -6.16
N ALA A 61 -20.01 2.11 -5.45
CA ALA A 61 -19.99 3.55 -5.72
C ALA A 61 -18.58 4.15 -5.55
N LEU A 62 -17.86 3.72 -4.51
CA LEU A 62 -16.48 4.15 -4.30
C LEU A 62 -15.56 3.59 -5.38
N ALA A 63 -15.65 2.29 -5.68
CA ALA A 63 -14.83 1.66 -6.72
C ALA A 63 -15.02 2.37 -8.08
N LEU A 64 -16.27 2.61 -8.48
CA LEU A 64 -16.61 3.34 -9.71
C LEU A 64 -16.00 4.75 -9.71
N ARG A 65 -16.12 5.49 -8.60
CA ARG A 65 -15.56 6.84 -8.52
C ARG A 65 -14.04 6.83 -8.63
N VAL A 66 -13.36 5.89 -7.98
CA VAL A 66 -11.90 5.74 -8.08
C VAL A 66 -11.49 5.44 -9.52
N TYR A 67 -12.18 4.54 -10.21
CA TYR A 67 -11.90 4.25 -11.62
C TYR A 67 -12.02 5.49 -12.50
N GLN A 68 -13.08 6.29 -12.32
CA GLN A 68 -13.23 7.55 -13.06
C GLN A 68 -12.07 8.52 -12.78
N ILE A 69 -11.70 8.69 -11.50
CA ILE A 69 -10.57 9.54 -11.11
C ILE A 69 -9.28 9.08 -11.80
N LEU A 70 -8.99 7.78 -11.81
CA LEU A 70 -7.75 7.25 -12.40
C LEU A 70 -7.73 7.37 -13.93
N ILE A 71 -8.85 7.08 -14.60
CA ILE A 71 -9.00 7.22 -16.05
C ILE A 71 -8.77 8.68 -16.46
N GLU A 72 -9.43 9.63 -15.79
CA GLU A 72 -9.26 11.05 -16.07
C GLU A 72 -7.84 11.55 -15.75
N ALA A 73 -7.28 11.14 -14.60
CA ALA A 73 -5.98 11.63 -14.14
C ALA A 73 -4.82 11.14 -15.02
N PHE A 74 -4.89 9.90 -15.51
CA PHE A 74 -3.79 9.27 -16.23
C PHE A 74 -4.12 8.98 -17.70
N GLU A 75 -5.06 9.73 -18.28
CA GLU A 75 -5.35 9.64 -19.71
C GLU A 75 -4.07 9.76 -20.55
N GLY A 76 -3.86 8.81 -21.46
CA GLY A 76 -2.67 8.74 -22.31
C GLY A 76 -1.38 8.30 -21.62
N LEU A 77 -1.41 8.00 -20.31
CA LEU A 77 -0.25 7.54 -19.55
C LEU A 77 -0.42 6.09 -19.07
N PRO A 78 0.54 5.20 -19.35
CA PRO A 78 0.56 3.87 -18.75
C PRO A 78 0.62 3.95 -17.22
N LEU A 79 -0.37 3.35 -16.55
CA LEU A 79 -0.40 3.18 -15.10
C LEU A 79 -0.15 1.71 -14.74
N TYR A 80 0.86 1.49 -13.90
CA TYR A 80 1.18 0.19 -13.33
C TYR A 80 0.93 0.23 -11.83
N VAL A 81 0.25 -0.78 -11.28
CA VAL A 81 -0.09 -0.84 -9.86
C VAL A 81 0.40 -2.16 -9.28
N LEU A 82 1.24 -2.08 -8.25
CA LEU A 82 1.62 -3.21 -7.43
C LEU A 82 0.51 -3.50 -6.42
N PRO A 83 0.06 -4.75 -6.22
CA PRO A 83 -0.88 -5.06 -5.15
C PRO A 83 -0.25 -4.91 -3.76
N GLY A 84 -0.87 -4.08 -2.91
CA GLY A 84 -0.54 -3.98 -1.48
C GLY A 84 -1.36 -4.91 -0.59
N ASN A 85 -1.19 -4.85 0.73
CA ASN A 85 -1.89 -5.73 1.67
C ASN A 85 -3.38 -5.38 1.83
N HIS A 86 -3.76 -4.12 1.62
CA HIS A 86 -5.16 -3.68 1.65
C HIS A 86 -5.89 -3.99 0.34
N ASP A 87 -5.16 -4.15 -0.76
CA ASP A 87 -5.76 -4.43 -2.06
C ASP A 87 -6.24 -5.89 -2.21
N VAL A 88 -5.81 -6.79 -1.33
CA VAL A 88 -5.94 -8.25 -1.55
C VAL A 88 -6.67 -9.05 -0.45
N ILE A 89 -7.30 -10.11 -0.94
CA ILE A 89 -7.79 -11.32 -0.27
C ILE A 89 -6.86 -12.02 0.74
N GLY A 90 -6.88 -11.72 2.04
CA GLY A 90 -6.16 -12.55 3.02
C GLY A 90 -4.65 -12.62 2.78
N TYR A 91 -4.05 -11.51 2.35
CA TYR A 91 -2.64 -11.39 2.01
C TYR A 91 -2.19 -12.35 0.90
N ASN A 92 -3.09 -12.67 -0.03
CA ASN A 92 -2.80 -13.48 -1.20
C ASN A 92 -2.97 -12.66 -2.49
N SER A 93 -1.84 -12.36 -3.13
CA SER A 93 -1.76 -11.59 -4.38
C SER A 93 -1.84 -12.46 -5.64
N SER A 94 -2.20 -13.75 -5.52
CA SER A 94 -2.38 -14.63 -6.68
C SER A 94 -3.45 -14.08 -7.64
N PRO A 95 -3.31 -14.28 -8.96
CA PRO A 95 -4.29 -13.77 -9.92
C PRO A 95 -5.74 -14.22 -9.64
N GLU A 96 -5.94 -15.45 -9.15
CA GLU A 96 -7.27 -15.98 -8.83
C GLU A 96 -7.94 -15.21 -7.70
N VAL A 97 -7.17 -14.82 -6.69
CA VAL A 97 -7.67 -14.03 -5.56
C VAL A 97 -7.83 -12.57 -5.96
N LEU A 98 -6.85 -12.01 -6.66
CA LEU A 98 -6.85 -10.63 -7.10
C LEU A 98 -8.06 -10.30 -7.98
N ASN A 99 -8.48 -11.20 -8.86
CA ASN A 99 -9.66 -11.04 -9.73
C ASN A 99 -10.99 -10.85 -8.97
N ARG A 100 -11.02 -11.10 -7.66
CA ARG A 100 -12.20 -10.95 -6.79
C ARG A 100 -12.21 -9.61 -6.03
N THR A 101 -11.27 -8.73 -6.31
CA THR A 101 -11.05 -7.45 -5.64
C THR A 101 -11.36 -6.28 -6.55
N ALA A 102 -11.54 -5.08 -6.00
CA ALA A 102 -11.59 -3.85 -6.79
C ALA A 102 -10.30 -3.63 -7.59
N LEU A 103 -9.14 -3.92 -7.00
CA LEU A 103 -7.88 -3.79 -7.72
C LEU A 103 -7.87 -4.68 -8.99
N GLY A 104 -8.29 -5.94 -8.87
CA GLY A 104 -8.39 -6.86 -10.02
C GLY A 104 -9.44 -6.46 -11.05
N LEU A 105 -10.60 -5.96 -10.62
CA LEU A 105 -11.63 -5.46 -11.54
C LEU A 105 -11.11 -4.29 -12.39
N GLY A 106 -10.47 -3.29 -11.79
CA GLY A 106 -9.91 -2.16 -12.54
C GLY A 106 -8.81 -2.58 -13.52
N ALA A 107 -7.99 -3.57 -13.17
CA ALA A 107 -7.01 -4.15 -14.10
C ALA A 107 -7.68 -4.91 -15.27
N GLY A 108 -8.73 -5.70 -14.99
CA GLY A 108 -9.50 -6.41 -16.01
C GLY A 108 -10.23 -5.48 -16.99
N LEU A 109 -10.57 -4.26 -16.54
CA LEU A 109 -11.12 -3.19 -17.38
C LEU A 109 -10.05 -2.40 -18.15
N GLY A 110 -8.77 -2.68 -17.94
CA GLY A 110 -7.66 -2.02 -18.63
C GLY A 110 -7.31 -0.62 -18.11
N ILE A 111 -7.78 -0.24 -16.91
CA ILE A 111 -7.49 1.07 -16.31
C ILE A 111 -6.01 1.19 -15.93
N TYR A 112 -5.44 0.08 -15.46
CA TYR A 112 -4.02 -0.05 -15.14
C TYR A 112 -3.58 -1.50 -15.35
N ARG A 113 -2.26 -1.70 -15.36
CA ARG A 113 -1.64 -3.03 -15.43
C ARG A 113 -1.14 -3.42 -14.05
N ILE A 114 -1.33 -4.67 -13.66
CA ILE A 114 -0.77 -5.18 -12.41
C ILE A 114 0.74 -5.37 -12.59
N LEU A 115 1.54 -4.75 -11.72
CA LEU A 115 2.98 -4.96 -11.66
C LEU A 115 3.28 -6.21 -10.83
N ARG A 116 4.22 -7.03 -11.30
CA ARG A 116 4.64 -8.31 -10.71
C ARG A 116 6.13 -8.54 -10.95
N GLU A 117 6.60 -9.74 -10.67
CA GLU A 117 7.99 -10.15 -10.88
C GLU A 117 8.39 -10.10 -12.36
N GLU A 118 7.45 -10.34 -13.28
CA GLU A 118 7.71 -10.18 -14.71
C GLU A 118 8.08 -8.72 -15.04
N PRO A 119 9.25 -8.48 -15.66
CA PRO A 119 9.74 -7.14 -15.89
C PRO A 119 8.92 -6.42 -16.95
N VAL A 120 8.63 -5.15 -16.68
CA VAL A 120 8.22 -4.17 -17.69
C VAL A 120 9.47 -3.46 -18.17
N THR A 121 9.77 -3.55 -19.46
CA THR A 121 10.98 -2.97 -20.06
C THR A 121 10.68 -1.72 -20.87
N PHE A 122 11.58 -0.75 -20.79
CA PHE A 122 11.52 0.52 -21.51
C PHE A 122 12.87 0.77 -22.20
N PRO A 123 12.92 0.78 -23.55
CA PRO A 123 14.14 1.12 -24.27
C PRO A 123 14.39 2.63 -24.23
N ALA A 124 15.56 3.03 -23.73
CA ALA A 124 16.02 4.41 -23.75
C ALA A 124 16.58 4.82 -25.13
N PRO A 125 16.58 6.12 -25.46
CA PRO A 125 17.13 6.61 -26.72
C PRO A 125 18.63 6.31 -26.92
N ASP A 126 19.39 6.11 -25.85
CA ASP A 126 20.81 5.77 -25.89
C ASP A 126 21.08 4.26 -26.05
N GLY A 127 20.03 3.45 -26.24
CA GLY A 127 20.11 2.00 -26.42
C GLY A 127 20.07 1.19 -25.11
N LYS A 128 20.06 1.84 -23.94
CA LYS A 128 19.89 1.14 -22.66
C LYS A 128 18.47 0.63 -22.47
N THR A 129 18.31 -0.38 -21.64
CA THR A 129 17.00 -0.90 -21.20
C THR A 129 16.80 -0.61 -19.72
N ILE A 130 15.69 0.05 -19.40
CA ILE A 130 15.20 0.20 -18.02
C ILE A 130 14.21 -0.93 -17.79
N ALA A 131 14.44 -1.73 -16.76
CA ALA A 131 13.53 -2.80 -16.37
C ALA A 131 12.93 -2.51 -15.00
N VAL A 132 11.60 -2.52 -14.92
CA VAL A 132 10.85 -2.35 -13.68
C VAL A 132 10.18 -3.67 -13.32
N THR A 133 10.47 -4.17 -12.14
CA THR A 133 9.87 -5.38 -11.56
C THR A 133 9.15 -5.02 -10.26
N GLY A 134 8.27 -5.89 -9.80
CA GLY A 134 7.55 -5.70 -8.55
C GLY A 134 7.42 -6.96 -7.70
N ALA A 135 7.38 -6.77 -6.38
CA ALA A 135 7.07 -7.80 -5.39
C ALA A 135 5.79 -7.41 -4.63
N PRO A 136 4.62 -7.93 -5.04
CA PRO A 136 3.35 -7.68 -4.37
C PRO A 136 3.37 -8.14 -2.92
N PHE A 137 2.56 -7.53 -2.06
CA PHE A 137 2.44 -8.00 -0.68
C PHE A 137 1.93 -9.44 -0.63
N HIS A 138 2.45 -10.24 0.30
CA HIS A 138 1.93 -11.56 0.62
C HIS A 138 2.13 -11.91 2.10
N ALA A 139 1.49 -12.98 2.58
CA ALA A 139 1.52 -13.39 3.99
C ALA A 139 2.94 -13.54 4.58
N GLU A 140 3.89 -14.06 3.80
CA GLU A 140 5.28 -14.26 4.24
C GLU A 140 6.20 -13.03 4.05
N MET A 141 5.68 -11.91 3.57
CA MET A 141 6.46 -10.68 3.36
C MET A 141 7.05 -10.24 4.71
N ASP A 142 8.33 -9.88 4.71
CA ASP A 142 9.12 -9.54 5.91
C ASP A 142 9.26 -10.65 6.96
N ARG A 143 8.86 -11.88 6.63
CA ARG A 143 8.96 -13.08 7.51
C ARG A 143 9.87 -14.17 6.94
N ARG A 144 10.30 -14.03 5.68
CA ARG A 144 11.16 -14.96 4.97
C ARG A 144 12.48 -14.30 4.55
N GLU A 145 13.31 -15.03 3.82
CA GLU A 145 14.55 -14.49 3.26
C GLU A 145 14.29 -13.24 2.41
N ALA A 146 14.88 -12.12 2.82
CA ALA A 146 14.57 -10.80 2.28
C ALA A 146 14.81 -10.67 0.77
N LEU A 147 15.86 -11.30 0.24
CA LEU A 147 16.21 -11.21 -1.18
C LEU A 147 15.17 -11.89 -2.10
N LEU A 148 14.29 -12.74 -1.56
CA LEU A 148 13.16 -13.29 -2.32
C LEU A 148 12.14 -12.22 -2.69
N ASP A 149 12.06 -11.14 -1.89
CA ASP A 149 11.05 -10.08 -2.01
C ASP A 149 11.64 -8.72 -2.39
N TYR A 150 12.89 -8.47 -2.00
CA TYR A 150 13.54 -7.17 -2.16
C TYR A 150 14.68 -7.18 -3.20
N SER A 151 14.70 -8.20 -4.06
CA SER A 151 15.59 -8.27 -5.22
C SER A 151 14.87 -8.90 -6.40
N PRO A 152 15.06 -8.40 -7.64
CA PRO A 152 14.68 -9.16 -8.81
C PRO A 152 15.53 -10.44 -8.87
N LYS A 153 14.97 -11.48 -9.50
CA LYS A 153 15.62 -12.81 -9.66
C LYS A 153 16.91 -12.75 -10.48
N GLU A 154 16.97 -11.82 -11.42
CA GLU A 154 18.11 -11.55 -12.27
C GLU A 154 18.07 -10.09 -12.72
N ARG A 155 19.07 -9.66 -13.50
CA ARG A 155 19.10 -8.32 -14.08
C ARG A 155 18.41 -8.31 -15.45
N PHE A 156 17.24 -7.68 -15.53
CA PHE A 156 16.44 -7.60 -16.75
C PHE A 156 16.74 -6.38 -17.63
N GLY A 157 17.67 -5.52 -17.21
CA GLY A 157 18.05 -4.32 -17.94
C GLY A 157 19.31 -3.67 -17.38
N ASP A 158 19.78 -2.64 -18.07
CA ASP A 158 20.93 -1.82 -17.65
C ASP A 158 20.64 -1.08 -16.35
N LEU A 159 19.43 -0.54 -16.22
CA LEU A 159 18.89 0.02 -14.97
C LEU A 159 17.79 -0.89 -14.45
N CYS A 160 18.04 -1.58 -13.33
CA CYS A 160 17.07 -2.45 -12.67
C CYS A 160 16.35 -1.69 -11.55
N VAL A 161 15.05 -1.48 -11.71
CA VAL A 161 14.16 -0.89 -10.71
C VAL A 161 13.28 -1.98 -10.13
N HIS A 162 13.16 -2.03 -8.81
CA HIS A 162 12.32 -2.99 -8.11
C HIS A 162 11.36 -2.26 -7.17
N ILE A 163 10.07 -2.56 -7.28
CA ILE A 163 9.02 -1.93 -6.47
C ILE A 163 8.44 -2.98 -5.52
N VAL A 164 8.43 -2.69 -4.23
CA VAL A 164 8.02 -3.67 -3.21
C VAL A 164 6.97 -3.06 -2.30
N HIS A 165 5.95 -3.83 -1.94
CA HIS A 165 5.02 -3.44 -0.89
C HIS A 165 5.33 -4.26 0.38
N GLY A 166 6.18 -3.73 1.25
CA GLY A 166 6.65 -4.41 2.47
C GLY A 166 7.33 -3.46 3.47
N MET A 167 7.54 -3.92 4.70
CA MET A 167 8.12 -3.16 5.82
C MET A 167 9.66 -3.12 5.78
N LEU A 168 10.26 -2.60 4.69
CA LEU A 168 11.70 -2.36 4.65
C LEU A 168 12.07 -1.10 5.44
N LEU A 169 12.72 -1.26 6.59
CA LEU A 169 12.99 -0.18 7.54
C LEU A 169 14.39 -0.24 8.15
N PRO A 170 14.97 0.90 8.59
CA PRO A 170 16.24 0.90 9.30
C PRO A 170 16.12 0.31 10.71
N ARG A 171 14.92 0.34 11.29
CA ARG A 171 14.65 -0.08 12.67
C ARG A 171 13.21 -0.60 12.78
N PRO A 172 12.90 -1.43 13.78
CA PRO A 172 11.54 -1.88 14.02
C PRO A 172 10.58 -0.71 14.20
N PHE A 173 9.43 -0.76 13.53
CA PHE A 173 8.34 0.20 13.73
C PHE A 173 7.56 -0.09 15.01
N HIS A 174 7.23 -1.37 15.24
CA HIS A 174 6.50 -1.87 16.40
C HIS A 174 6.97 -3.30 16.73
N PRO A 175 7.03 -3.72 18.01
CA PRO A 175 7.51 -5.05 18.39
C PRO A 175 6.83 -6.21 17.66
N ASP A 176 5.51 -6.09 17.43
CA ASP A 176 4.70 -7.16 16.82
C ASP A 176 4.55 -7.07 15.29
N VAL A 177 5.24 -6.12 14.64
CA VAL A 177 5.16 -5.94 13.19
C VAL A 177 6.48 -6.43 12.57
N PRO A 178 6.46 -7.54 11.82
CA PRO A 178 7.62 -7.99 11.08
C PRO A 178 8.11 -6.90 10.13
N PHE A 179 9.43 -6.82 9.99
CA PHE A 179 10.07 -5.85 9.14
C PHE A 179 11.38 -6.44 8.62
N THR A 180 11.80 -5.95 7.46
CA THR A 180 13.10 -6.28 6.88
C THR A 180 14.08 -5.15 7.17
N PRO A 181 15.24 -5.40 7.79
CA PRO A 181 16.27 -4.38 7.95
C PRO A 181 16.99 -4.12 6.62
N PHE A 182 17.45 -2.89 6.38
CA PHE A 182 18.21 -2.57 5.15
C PHE A 182 19.42 -3.48 4.92
N SER A 183 20.12 -3.90 5.98
CA SER A 183 21.27 -4.81 5.85
C SER A 183 20.92 -6.17 5.24
N ALA A 184 19.65 -6.59 5.28
CA ALA A 184 19.22 -7.87 4.71
C ALA A 184 19.13 -7.87 3.17
N ILE A 185 19.30 -6.70 2.53
CA ILE A 185 19.15 -6.54 1.08
C ILE A 185 20.41 -5.98 0.42
N GLU A 186 21.57 -6.01 1.09
CA GLU A 186 22.84 -5.49 0.56
C GLU A 186 23.23 -6.12 -0.79
N ASP A 187 22.92 -7.41 -0.97
CA ASP A 187 23.23 -8.18 -2.17
C ASP A 187 22.12 -8.13 -3.25
N THR A 188 21.13 -7.23 -3.11
CA THR A 188 20.08 -7.05 -4.11
C THR A 188 20.65 -6.75 -5.50
N LEU A 189 20.00 -7.28 -6.52
CA LEU A 189 20.35 -7.03 -7.93
C LEU A 189 19.77 -5.72 -8.45
N ALA A 190 18.90 -5.04 -7.71
CA ALA A 190 18.30 -3.77 -8.10
C ALA A 190 19.26 -2.59 -7.94
N ASP A 191 19.14 -1.58 -8.80
CA ASP A 191 19.85 -0.30 -8.67
C ASP A 191 19.00 0.75 -7.92
N LEU A 192 17.68 0.69 -8.10
CA LEU A 192 16.69 1.47 -7.37
C LEU A 192 15.65 0.53 -6.76
N ILE A 193 15.30 0.77 -5.50
CA ILE A 193 14.20 0.10 -4.83
C ILE A 193 13.21 1.16 -4.35
N PHE A 194 11.95 1.03 -4.77
CA PHE A 194 10.85 1.84 -4.26
C PHE A 194 9.97 0.99 -3.36
N VAL A 195 9.67 1.47 -2.16
CA VAL A 195 8.92 0.69 -1.17
C VAL A 195 7.68 1.45 -0.72
N GLY A 196 6.55 0.75 -0.63
CA GLY A 196 5.29 1.22 -0.01
C GLY A 196 5.14 0.77 1.44
N HIS A 197 3.89 0.62 1.89
CA HIS A 197 3.46 0.04 3.17
C HIS A 197 3.77 0.86 4.43
N TYR A 198 4.97 1.46 4.52
CA TYR A 198 5.30 2.38 5.60
C TYR A 198 4.88 3.81 5.26
N HIS A 199 3.77 4.26 5.85
CA HIS A 199 3.08 5.50 5.46
C HIS A 199 3.85 6.79 5.75
N GLU A 200 4.80 6.82 6.67
CA GLU A 200 5.58 8.02 6.98
C GLU A 200 6.64 8.31 5.90
N GLY A 201 7.06 7.26 5.19
CA GLY A 201 8.20 7.29 4.29
C GLY A 201 9.53 7.50 5.02
N PHE A 202 10.60 7.59 4.23
CA PHE A 202 11.94 7.88 4.76
C PHE A 202 12.83 8.53 3.71
N LYS A 203 13.90 9.20 4.19
CA LYS A 203 14.93 9.74 3.31
C LYS A 203 15.66 8.60 2.60
N ALA A 204 15.98 8.82 1.33
CA ALA A 204 16.68 7.84 0.51
C ALA A 204 17.92 7.26 1.23
N GLN A 205 18.09 5.95 1.15
CA GLN A 205 19.23 5.23 1.74
C GLN A 205 20.00 4.47 0.67
N LYS A 206 21.33 4.48 0.76
CA LYS A 206 22.18 3.62 -0.07
C LYS A 206 22.39 2.30 0.67
N VAL A 207 22.09 1.19 0.01
CA VAL A 207 22.17 -0.17 0.58
C VAL A 207 22.83 -1.08 -0.46
N GLY A 208 24.07 -1.49 -0.21
CA GLY A 208 24.89 -2.16 -1.22
C GLY A 208 24.93 -1.36 -2.53
N ARG A 209 24.48 -1.96 -3.63
CA ARG A 209 24.36 -1.27 -4.93
C ARG A 209 23.08 -0.44 -5.08
N ALA A 210 22.02 -0.77 -4.34
CA ALA A 210 20.71 -0.12 -4.47
C ALA A 210 20.66 1.24 -3.77
N ARG A 211 19.80 2.13 -4.28
CA ARG A 211 19.25 3.25 -3.51
C ARG A 211 17.77 2.97 -3.24
N VAL A 212 17.38 3.05 -1.97
CA VAL A 212 16.05 2.72 -1.48
C VAL A 212 15.27 3.99 -1.19
N TYR A 213 14.01 4.05 -1.64
CA TYR A 213 13.13 5.20 -1.54
C TYR A 213 11.75 4.80 -1.03
N ASN A 214 11.20 5.57 -0.11
CA ASN A 214 9.78 5.50 0.26
C ASN A 214 9.26 6.94 0.43
N PRO A 215 8.30 7.40 -0.39
CA PRO A 215 7.77 8.77 -0.33
C PRO A 215 6.78 8.97 0.82
N GLY A 216 6.36 7.88 1.47
CA GLY A 216 5.20 7.81 2.34
C GLY A 216 3.90 7.79 1.55
N ALA A 217 2.80 7.56 2.27
CA ALA A 217 1.46 7.60 1.69
C ALA A 217 1.15 8.98 1.10
N ILE A 218 0.38 9.04 0.01
CA ILE A 218 -0.01 10.34 -0.54
C ILE A 218 -0.96 11.09 0.39
N ALA A 219 -1.61 10.41 1.35
CA ALA A 219 -2.37 11.04 2.42
C ALA A 219 -1.96 10.57 3.81
N ARG A 220 -2.10 11.48 4.79
CA ARG A 220 -1.87 11.17 6.19
C ARG A 220 -3.04 10.32 6.69
N LEU A 221 -2.74 9.07 7.05
CA LEU A 221 -3.69 8.14 7.68
C LEU A 221 -3.63 8.24 9.22
N THR A 222 -2.47 8.62 9.74
CA THR A 222 -2.16 8.93 11.14
C THR A 222 -1.94 10.44 11.30
N ARG A 223 -2.07 10.95 12.53
CA ARG A 223 -1.84 12.37 12.82
C ARG A 223 -0.33 12.63 12.97
N GLU A 224 0.33 12.76 11.83
CA GLU A 224 1.77 13.05 11.75
C GLU A 224 2.02 14.26 10.83
N GLU A 225 2.88 15.18 11.24
CA GLU A 225 3.25 16.31 10.39
C GLU A 225 4.46 15.90 9.53
N ARG A 226 4.21 15.67 8.24
CA ARG A 226 5.25 15.35 7.26
C ARG A 226 4.94 15.93 5.87
N PRO A 227 5.95 16.16 5.02
CA PRO A 227 5.72 16.46 3.62
C PRO A 227 4.92 15.33 2.94
N ILE A 228 3.97 15.71 2.10
CA ILE A 228 3.37 14.79 1.13
C ILE A 228 4.14 14.91 -0.17
N GLN A 229 4.66 13.80 -0.69
CA GLN A 229 5.50 13.82 -1.87
C GLN A 229 5.34 12.54 -2.70
N ILE A 230 5.89 12.60 -3.91
CA ILE A 230 6.08 11.51 -4.85
C ILE A 230 7.53 11.54 -5.34
N TYR A 231 7.98 10.52 -6.06
CA TYR A 231 9.29 10.52 -6.71
C TYR A 231 9.16 10.56 -8.22
N LEU A 232 10.03 11.34 -8.87
CA LEU A 232 10.35 11.20 -10.28
C LEU A 232 11.70 10.50 -10.40
N PHE A 233 11.81 9.57 -11.34
CA PHE A 233 13.09 8.95 -11.67
C PHE A 233 13.33 8.90 -13.17
N ASP A 234 14.59 8.92 -13.59
CA ASP A 234 14.97 8.92 -15.01
C ASP A 234 15.75 7.67 -15.42
N ASP A 235 16.03 7.58 -16.72
CA ASP A 235 16.81 6.50 -17.35
C ASP A 235 18.29 6.48 -16.96
N GLN A 236 18.78 7.49 -16.25
CA GLN A 236 20.13 7.53 -15.67
C GLN A 236 20.11 7.11 -14.19
N GLY A 237 18.92 6.82 -13.65
CA GLY A 237 18.72 6.45 -12.25
C GLY A 237 18.74 7.67 -11.31
N ASN A 238 18.66 8.90 -11.79
CA ASN A 238 18.44 10.04 -10.89
C ASN A 238 17.03 9.92 -10.31
N VAL A 239 16.87 10.28 -9.04
CA VAL A 239 15.58 10.26 -8.34
C VAL A 239 15.41 11.56 -7.60
N GLU A 240 14.29 12.24 -7.84
CA GLU A 240 13.98 13.53 -7.23
C GLU A 240 12.59 13.51 -6.59
N PRO A 241 12.44 14.01 -5.35
CA PRO A 241 11.12 14.19 -4.78
C PRO A 241 10.37 15.34 -5.47
N ARG A 242 9.05 15.22 -5.54
CA ARG A 242 8.14 16.33 -5.82
C ARG A 242 7.10 16.39 -4.71
N THR A 243 7.06 17.52 -4.02
CA THR A 243 6.09 17.77 -2.95
C THR A 243 4.72 18.08 -3.57
N LEU A 244 3.68 17.42 -3.07
CA LEU A 244 2.29 17.70 -3.43
C LEU A 244 1.73 18.82 -2.52
N PRO A 245 0.68 19.53 -2.93
CA PRO A 245 -0.05 20.41 -2.02
C PRO A 245 -0.64 19.62 -0.83
N TYR A 246 -0.44 20.14 0.39
CA TYR A 246 -1.06 19.61 1.61
C TYR A 246 -1.33 20.72 2.61
N ALA A 247 -2.34 20.52 3.46
CA ALA A 247 -2.65 21.43 4.55
C ALA A 247 -1.96 20.93 5.85
N PRO A 248 -1.59 21.83 6.78
CA PRO A 248 -1.08 21.44 8.11
C PRO A 248 -2.07 20.55 8.86
N CYS A 249 -1.60 19.60 9.67
CA CYS A 249 -2.46 18.62 10.37
C CYS A 249 -3.59 19.29 11.16
N ASP A 250 -3.28 20.36 11.89
CA ASP A 250 -4.25 21.03 12.76
C ASP A 250 -5.40 21.70 11.98
N THR A 251 -5.21 22.01 10.70
CA THR A 251 -6.27 22.61 9.87
C THR A 251 -7.35 21.59 9.50
N ILE A 252 -6.95 20.33 9.30
CA ILE A 252 -7.81 19.20 8.90
C ILE A 252 -8.15 18.28 10.06
N ALA A 253 -7.57 18.52 11.25
CA ALA A 253 -7.83 17.72 12.44
C ALA A 253 -9.25 17.93 12.96
N ASP A 254 -9.88 16.83 13.36
CA ASP A 254 -11.09 16.82 14.17
C ASP A 254 -10.72 17.28 15.60
N PRO A 255 -11.29 18.40 16.10
CA PRO A 255 -10.97 18.92 17.42
C PRO A 255 -11.46 18.02 18.58
N SER A 256 -12.39 17.10 18.31
CA SER A 256 -12.90 16.13 19.28
C SER A 256 -12.05 14.86 19.36
N TRP A 257 -11.06 14.71 18.47
CA TRP A 257 -10.21 13.54 18.46
C TRP A 257 -9.20 13.58 19.60
N GLU A 258 -9.28 12.57 20.46
CA GLU A 258 -8.23 12.24 21.43
C GLU A 258 -7.40 11.06 20.89
N ALA A 259 -6.10 11.06 21.19
CA ALA A 259 -5.24 9.94 20.83
C ALA A 259 -5.75 8.67 21.51
N THR A 260 -6.21 7.71 20.71
CA THR A 260 -6.69 6.43 21.23
C THR A 260 -5.57 5.73 22.00
N PRO A 261 -5.82 5.17 23.21
CA PRO A 261 -4.83 4.38 23.93
C PRO A 261 -4.36 3.21 23.06
N LYS A 262 -3.08 2.80 23.18
CA LYS A 262 -2.45 1.71 22.40
C LYS A 262 -3.26 0.40 22.34
N THR A 263 -4.07 0.12 23.37
CA THR A 263 -4.99 -1.03 23.41
C THR A 263 -6.08 -0.98 22.34
N SER A 264 -6.50 0.20 21.89
CA SER A 264 -7.46 0.35 20.79
C SER A 264 -6.82 0.16 19.41
N GLU A 265 -5.53 0.47 19.25
CA GLU A 265 -4.79 0.17 18.01
C GLU A 265 -4.59 -1.34 17.85
N ALA A 266 -4.24 -2.03 18.93
CA ALA A 266 -4.15 -3.49 18.95
C ALA A 266 -5.49 -4.15 18.57
N LEU A 267 -6.61 -3.61 19.09
CA LEU A 267 -7.95 -4.07 18.72
C LEU A 267 -8.30 -3.78 17.25
N SER A 268 -7.89 -2.63 16.71
CA SER A 268 -8.10 -2.31 15.28
C SER A 268 -7.35 -3.28 14.39
N ARG A 269 -6.05 -3.51 14.65
CA ARG A 269 -5.25 -4.50 13.91
C ARG A 269 -5.85 -5.90 14.00
N PHE A 270 -6.41 -6.24 15.16
CA PHE A 270 -7.10 -7.50 15.37
C PHE A 270 -8.37 -7.63 14.52
N ILE A 271 -9.20 -6.58 14.47
CA ILE A 271 -10.41 -6.53 13.64
C ILE A 271 -10.06 -6.54 12.14
N ASP A 272 -9.05 -5.78 11.72
CA ASP A 272 -8.62 -5.74 10.32
C ASP A 272 -8.16 -7.12 9.87
N ARG A 273 -7.35 -7.80 10.68
CA ARG A 273 -6.89 -9.16 10.39
C ARG A 273 -8.03 -10.19 10.44
N LEU A 274 -9.00 -10.04 11.32
CA LEU A 274 -10.23 -10.84 11.30
C LEU A 274 -11.03 -10.66 10.01
N SER A 275 -11.19 -9.42 9.55
CA SER A 275 -11.97 -9.11 8.35
C SER A 275 -11.31 -9.67 7.08
N GLN A 276 -9.99 -9.84 7.11
CA GLN A 276 -9.19 -10.39 6.00
C GLN A 276 -9.03 -11.91 6.06
N THR A 277 -9.42 -12.55 7.18
CA THR A 277 -9.31 -14.01 7.33
C THR A 277 -10.46 -14.72 6.63
N GLN A 278 -10.17 -15.51 5.59
CA GLN A 278 -11.17 -16.36 4.96
C GLN A 278 -11.63 -17.46 5.93
N ARG A 279 -12.93 -17.54 6.19
CA ARG A 279 -13.52 -18.68 6.90
C ARG A 279 -13.48 -19.91 6.01
N THR A 280 -12.94 -21.03 6.50
CA THR A 280 -13.14 -22.31 5.81
C THR A 280 -14.57 -22.83 6.05
N PRO A 281 -15.15 -23.60 5.10
CA PRO A 281 -16.48 -24.18 5.29
C PRO A 281 -16.55 -25.00 6.59
N GLY A 282 -17.49 -24.67 7.47
CA GLY A 282 -17.67 -25.34 8.76
C GLY A 282 -16.92 -24.73 9.95
N GLN A 283 -16.07 -23.72 9.74
CA GLN A 283 -15.45 -22.98 10.85
C GLN A 283 -16.42 -22.01 11.51
N SER A 284 -16.51 -22.06 12.84
CA SER A 284 -17.29 -21.10 13.62
C SER A 284 -16.58 -19.75 13.72
N ALA A 285 -17.36 -18.68 13.94
CA ALA A 285 -16.80 -17.33 14.15
C ALA A 285 -15.80 -17.28 15.33
N LEU A 286 -16.03 -18.09 16.37
CA LEU A 286 -15.14 -18.21 17.52
C LEU A 286 -13.81 -18.88 17.15
N GLN A 287 -13.83 -19.90 16.29
CA GLN A 287 -12.60 -20.56 15.81
C GLN A 287 -11.74 -19.60 14.98
N VAL A 288 -12.36 -18.74 14.18
CA VAL A 288 -11.68 -17.70 13.41
C VAL A 288 -11.10 -16.63 14.35
N LEU A 289 -11.88 -16.22 15.36
CA LEU A 289 -11.44 -15.31 16.42
C LEU A 289 -10.20 -15.84 17.15
N GLU A 290 -10.23 -17.09 17.62
CA GLU A 290 -9.11 -17.74 18.31
C GLU A 290 -7.88 -17.92 17.42
N HIS A 291 -8.09 -18.21 16.14
CA HIS A 291 -7.01 -18.34 15.18
C HIS A 291 -6.28 -17.00 14.98
N VAL A 292 -7.03 -15.92 14.76
CA VAL A 292 -6.45 -14.58 14.60
C VAL A 292 -5.77 -14.10 15.88
N ALA A 293 -6.31 -14.45 17.05
CA ALA A 293 -5.72 -14.10 18.36
C ALA A 293 -4.38 -14.78 18.59
N ARG A 294 -4.27 -16.07 18.24
CA ARG A 294 -3.00 -16.80 18.29
C ARG A 294 -1.98 -16.23 17.30
N MET A 295 -2.41 -15.92 16.08
CA MET A 295 -1.51 -15.35 15.06
C MET A 295 -0.97 -13.95 15.40
N LEU A 296 -1.71 -13.17 16.19
CA LEU A 296 -1.31 -11.82 16.60
C LEU A 296 -0.61 -11.78 17.96
N SER A 297 -0.49 -12.92 18.66
CA SER A 297 -0.12 -12.95 20.08
C SER A 297 -0.92 -11.93 20.89
N ALA A 298 -2.22 -11.80 20.57
CA ALA A 298 -3.06 -10.72 21.08
C ALA A 298 -3.15 -10.76 22.61
N ASP A 299 -3.07 -9.58 23.25
CA ASP A 299 -3.31 -9.43 24.68
C ASP A 299 -4.68 -10.07 25.05
N PRO A 300 -4.75 -10.89 26.12
CA PRO A 300 -6.01 -11.51 26.57
C PRO A 300 -7.17 -10.52 26.70
N LEU A 301 -6.89 -9.27 27.06
CA LEU A 301 -7.90 -8.21 27.19
C LEU A 301 -8.48 -7.77 25.83
N VAL A 302 -7.68 -7.80 24.76
CA VAL A 302 -8.11 -7.51 23.38
C VAL A 302 -8.97 -8.65 22.85
N PHE A 303 -8.56 -9.89 23.13
CA PHE A 303 -9.32 -11.08 22.77
C PHE A 303 -10.69 -11.11 23.46
N GLU A 304 -10.74 -10.86 24.77
CA GLU A 304 -12.00 -10.83 25.53
C GLU A 304 -12.95 -9.72 25.05
N ARG A 305 -12.41 -8.53 24.72
CA ARG A 305 -13.22 -7.45 24.13
C ARG A 305 -13.79 -7.83 22.77
N ALA A 306 -12.99 -8.44 21.91
CA ALA A 306 -13.45 -8.87 20.59
C ALA A 306 -14.47 -10.03 20.68
N ARG A 307 -14.29 -10.94 21.65
CA ARG A 307 -15.26 -12.00 21.96
C ARG A 307 -16.59 -11.43 22.44
N ALA A 308 -16.56 -10.43 23.32
CA ALA A 308 -17.75 -9.74 23.82
C ALA A 308 -18.51 -9.01 22.69
N LEU A 309 -17.78 -8.34 21.78
CA LEU A 309 -18.37 -7.73 20.58
C LEU A 309 -19.07 -8.77 19.69
N LEU A 310 -18.44 -9.93 19.49
CA LEU A 310 -19.01 -11.03 18.69
C LEU A 310 -20.27 -11.61 19.33
N ALA A 311 -20.26 -11.81 20.65
CA ALA A 311 -21.44 -12.27 21.41
C ALA A 311 -22.62 -11.29 21.28
N ALA A 312 -22.35 -9.99 21.41
CA ALA A 312 -23.37 -8.94 21.29
C ALA A 312 -23.96 -8.82 19.87
N THR A 313 -23.19 -9.14 18.83
CA THR A 313 -23.71 -9.20 17.45
C THR A 313 -24.56 -10.45 17.19
N THR A 314 -24.20 -11.60 17.75
CA THR A 314 -25.01 -12.83 17.62
C THR A 314 -26.32 -12.77 18.41
N GLU A 315 -26.37 -12.07 19.54
CA GLU A 315 -27.62 -11.84 20.28
C GLU A 315 -28.59 -10.96 19.48
N LYS A 316 -28.09 -9.94 18.76
CA LYS A 316 -28.92 -9.09 17.89
C LYS A 316 -29.45 -9.78 16.63
N GLU A 317 -28.72 -10.75 16.09
CA GLU A 317 -29.21 -11.56 14.96
C GLU A 317 -30.26 -12.59 15.37
N GLY A 318 -30.31 -12.97 16.65
CA GLY A 318 -31.35 -13.85 17.22
C GLY A 318 -32.67 -13.15 17.58
N GLU A 319 -32.73 -11.82 17.49
CA GLU A 319 -33.91 -11.01 17.82
C GLU A 319 -34.59 -10.36 16.60
N LEU A 320 -34.19 -10.69 15.38
CA LEU A 320 -34.93 -10.30 14.18
C LEU A 320 -36.01 -11.36 13.89
N PRO A 321 -37.31 -11.00 13.84
CA PRO A 321 -38.41 -11.93 13.62
C PRO A 321 -38.43 -12.57 12.23
#